data_AF-A0A7V8SZV4-F1
#
_entry.id   AF-A0A7V8SZV4-F1
#
_cell.length_a   1.000
_cell.length_b   1.000
_cell.length_c   1.000
_cell.angle_alpha   90.00
_cell.angle_beta   90.00
_cell.angle_gamma   90.00
#
_symmetry.space_group_name_H-M   'P 1'
#
loop_
_entity.id
_entity.type
_entity.pdbx_description
1 polymer ?
#
loop_
_entity_poly.entity_id
_entity_poly.type
_entity_poly.pdbx_seq_one_letter_code
_entity_poly.pdbx_strand_id
1 'polypeptide(L)' 'KKVKVTLRDTIEGRRHWEGTLAGFSEGAAAIEVQPGKTFRFPLDQIQKANLKFDW' A
#
# COMPACT_ATOMS: atom_id res chain seq x y z
N LYS A 1 -0.23 11.31 1.84
CA LYS A 1 -1.45 10.93 2.60
C LYS A 1 -1.29 9.50 3.11
N LYS A 2 -1.62 9.23 4.38
CA LYS A 2 -1.51 7.87 4.94
C LYS A 2 -2.59 6.96 4.36
N VAL A 3 -2.23 5.73 4.05
CA VAL A 3 -3.13 4.71 3.51
C VAL A 3 -2.93 3.40 4.26
N LYS A 4 -4.01 2.62 4.34
CA LYS A 4 -3.99 1.21 4.72
C LYS A 4 -4.35 0.38 3.52
N VAL A 5 -3.43 -0.47 3.09
CA VAL A 5 -3.60 -1.42 1.99
C VAL A 5 -3.79 -2.81 2.58
N THR A 6 -4.77 -3.54 2.08
CA THR A 6 -4.94 -4.97 2.35
C THR A 6 -4.81 -5.70 1.03
N LEU A 7 -3.90 -6.67 0.98
CA LEU A 7 -3.65 -7.50 -0.18
C LEU A 7 -4.59 -8.70 -0.21
N ARG A 8 -4.74 -9.32 -1.38
CA ARG A 8 -5.46 -10.60 -1.55
C ARG A 8 -4.62 -11.74 -0.98
N ASP A 9 -3.35 -11.78 -1.38
CA ASP A 9 -2.35 -12.76 -0.94
C ASP A 9 -1.32 -12.10 -0.01
N THR A 10 -0.65 -12.92 0.81
CA THR A 10 0.40 -12.43 1.71
C THR A 10 1.70 -12.18 0.94
N ILE A 11 2.27 -10.98 1.11
CA ILE A 11 3.65 -10.68 0.70
C ILE A 11 4.49 -10.61 1.97
N GLU A 12 5.62 -11.32 2.02
CA GLU A 12 6.48 -11.40 3.22
C GLU A 12 5.71 -11.82 4.50
N GLY A 13 4.73 -12.72 4.36
CA GLY A 13 3.88 -13.15 5.48
C GLY A 13 2.91 -12.09 5.99
N ARG A 14 2.79 -10.94 5.32
CA ARG A 14 1.93 -9.82 5.70
C ARG A 14 0.89 -9.53 4.62
N ARG A 15 -0.36 -9.40 5.06
CA ARG A 15 -1.49 -9.02 4.19
C ARG A 15 -1.88 -7.55 4.34
N HIS A 16 -1.57 -6.95 5.49
CA HIS A 16 -1.94 -5.58 5.82
C HIS A 16 -0.69 -4.70 5.84
N TRP A 17 -0.78 -3.58 5.16
CA TRP A 17 0.29 -2.62 5.01
C TRP A 17 -0.24 -1.23 5.33
N GLU A 18 0.54 -0.46 6.07
CA GLU A 18 0.23 0.93 6.39
C GLU A 18 1.44 1.78 5.99
N GLY A 19 1.19 2.92 5.36
CA GLY A 19 2.24 3.79 4.86
C GLY A 19 1.68 5.03 4.19
N THR A 20 2.54 5.77 3.51
CA THR A 20 2.16 6.94 2.72
C THR A 20 2.05 6.55 1.25
N LEU A 21 0.95 6.93 0.59
CA LEU A 21 0.85 6.80 -0.86
C LEU A 21 1.86 7.74 -1.52
N ALA A 22 2.90 7.17 -2.12
CA ALA A 22 4.00 7.89 -2.77
C ALA A 22 3.76 8.09 -4.26
N GLY A 23 2.93 7.25 -4.89
CA GLY A 23 2.59 7.40 -6.30
C GLY A 23 1.75 6.25 -6.84
N PHE A 24 1.35 6.41 -8.10
CA PHE A 24 0.62 5.40 -8.87
C PHE A 24 1.13 5.39 -10.31
N SER A 25 1.62 4.25 -10.78
CA SER A 25 2.15 4.09 -12.13
C SER A 25 2.08 2.63 -12.56
N GLU A 26 1.90 2.39 -13.87
CA GLU A 26 1.99 1.03 -14.45
C GLU A 26 1.04 0.01 -13.79
N GLY A 27 -0.13 0.45 -13.33
CA GLY A 27 -1.10 -0.44 -12.67
C GLY A 27 -0.67 -0.88 -11.26
N ALA A 28 0.27 -0.19 -10.62
CA ALA A 28 0.72 -0.45 -9.26
C ALA A 28 0.68 0.82 -8.39
N ALA A 29 0.33 0.64 -7.12
CA ALA A 29 0.41 1.69 -6.10
C ALA A 29 1.74 1.60 -5.35
N ALA A 30 2.46 2.71 -5.26
CA ALA A 30 3.69 2.83 -4.49
C ALA A 30 3.38 3.33 -3.08
N ILE A 31 3.66 2.51 -2.07
CA ILE A 31 3.42 2.79 -0.65
C ILE A 31 4.76 2.85 0.08
N GLU A 32 5.08 4.02 0.63
CA GLU A 32 6.24 4.22 1.50
C GLU A 32 5.85 3.83 2.93
N VAL A 33 6.43 2.75 3.45
CA VAL A 33 6.12 2.22 4.78
C VAL A 33 7.06 2.75 5.86
N GLN A 34 8.27 3.16 5.45
CA GLN A 34 9.29 3.82 6.26
C GLN A 34 10.08 4.77 5.35
N PRO A 35 10.75 5.81 5.87
CA PRO A 35 11.56 6.71 5.06
C PRO A 35 12.53 5.94 4.15
N GLY A 36 12.38 6.10 2.83
CA GLY A 36 13.21 5.44 1.83
C GLY A 36 12.88 3.96 1.56
N LYS A 37 11.86 3.38 2.23
CA LYS A 37 11.37 2.02 1.99
C LYS A 37 9.98 2.05 1.36
N THR A 38 9.96 1.90 0.02
CA THR A 38 8.75 1.92 -0.79
C THR A 38 8.46 0.54 -1.38
N PHE A 39 7.23 0.07 -1.20
CA PHE A 39 6.72 -1.14 -1.83
C PHE A 39 5.77 -0.77 -2.96
N ARG A 40 5.84 -1.49 -4.07
CA ARG A 40 4.88 -1.38 -5.17
C ARG A 40 3.94 -2.57 -5.12
N PHE A 41 2.65 -2.31 -5.03
CA PHE A 41 1.61 -3.32 -5.02
C PHE A 41 0.80 -3.22 -6.32
N PRO A 42 0.79 -4.27 -7.15
CA PRO A 42 -0.13 -4.36 -8.29
C PRO A 42 -1.59 -4.22 -7.85
N LEU A 43 -2.41 -3.48 -8.61
CA LEU A 43 -3.80 -3.22 -8.23
C LEU A 43 -4.65 -4.49 -8.15
N ASP A 44 -4.37 -5.48 -8.98
CA ASP A 44 -5.03 -6.79 -8.97
C ASP A 44 -4.78 -7.54 -7.65
N GLN A 45 -3.59 -7.39 -7.05
CA GLN A 45 -3.25 -7.94 -5.74
C GLN A 45 -3.85 -7.15 -4.57
N ILE A 46 -4.30 -5.92 -4.78
CA ILE A 46 -4.95 -5.13 -3.73
C ILE A 46 -6.40 -5.59 -3.58
N GLN A 47 -6.74 -6.03 -2.37
CA GLN A 47 -8.12 -6.33 -2.00
C GLN A 47 -8.89 -5.05 -1.64
N LYS A 48 -8.25 -4.15 -0.87
CA LYS A 48 -8.80 -2.84 -0.49
C LYS A 48 -7.68 -1.87 -0.14
N ALA A 49 -7.86 -0.60 -0.48
CA ALA A 49 -6.98 0.49 -0.10
C ALA A 49 -7.81 1.64 0.46
N ASN A 50 -7.63 1.93 1.76
CA ASN A 50 -8.35 3.00 2.45
C ASN A 50 -7.38 4.12 2.79
N LEU A 51 -7.77 5.36 2.50
CA LEU A 51 -7.07 6.54 2.98
C LEU A 51 -7.32 6.67 4.48
N LYS A 52 -6.26 6.75 5.29
CA LYS A 52 -6.39 7.05 6.71
C LYS A 52 -6.40 8.58 6.88
N PHE A 53 -7.48 9.07 7.47
CA PHE A 53 -7.59 10.42 7.99
C PHE A 53 -7.64 10.32 9.50
N ASP A 54 -6.71 10.99 10.18
CA ASP A 54 -6.83 11.29 11.59
C ASP A 54 -7.57 12.64 11.66
N TRP A 55 -8.75 12.65 12.27
CA TRP A 55 -9.55 13.85 12.55
C TRP A 55 -9.71 13.99 14.07
#